data_AF-A0AAJ2UTH9-F1
#
_entry.id   AF-A0AAJ2UTH9-F1
#
_cell.length_a   1.000
_cell.length_b   1.000
_cell.length_c   1.000
_cell.angle_alpha   90.00
_cell.angle_beta   90.00
_cell.angle_gamma   90.00
#
_symmetry.space_group_name_H-M   'P 1'
#
loop_
_entity.id
_entity.type
_entity.pdbx_description
1 polymer ?
#
loop_
_entity_poly.entity_id
_entity_poly.type
_entity_poly.pdbx_seq_one_letter_code
_entity_poly.pdbx_strand_id
1 'polypeptide(L)'
;MFHRIRRRAKGPSEEQRQFAEVFARMQNQVPQGLGAPRATPEHTEPVAVVDDFLPPELRVPSHDQLGGKMMPWTQPLVLDGEMVACAECGAYRNWLILSTRDQIWLRCRAGHQQQERRLDTAWYNRNSGPADATHATFEDCLRHLGH
;
A
#
# COMPACT_ATOMS: atom_id res chain seq x y z
N MET A 1 -3.68 -32.10 -43.79
CA MET A 1 -4.76 -32.60 -42.90
C MET A 1 -4.50 -32.01 -41.52
N PHE A 2 -5.22 -30.96 -41.10
CA PHE A 2 -4.93 -30.24 -39.85
C PHE A 2 -6.07 -30.46 -38.85
N HIS A 3 -5.78 -31.11 -37.71
CA HIS A 3 -6.76 -31.30 -36.64
C HIS A 3 -6.89 -30.01 -35.81
N ARG A 4 -8.04 -29.35 -35.91
CA ARG A 4 -8.43 -28.25 -35.01
C ARG A 4 -8.76 -28.81 -33.64
N ILE A 5 -7.84 -28.66 -32.68
CA ILE A 5 -8.09 -28.95 -31.27
C ILE A 5 -9.00 -27.84 -30.72
N ARG A 6 -10.28 -28.14 -30.49
CA ARG A 6 -11.20 -27.26 -29.77
C ARG A 6 -10.84 -27.27 -28.29
N ARG A 7 -10.16 -26.22 -27.79
CA ARG A 7 -10.01 -25.99 -26.35
C ARG A 7 -11.38 -25.71 -25.76
N ARG A 8 -11.87 -26.59 -24.89
CA ARG A 8 -13.04 -26.33 -24.05
C ARG A 8 -12.63 -25.28 -23.01
N ALA A 9 -13.21 -24.09 -23.07
CA ALA A 9 -13.07 -23.12 -21.99
C ALA A 9 -13.66 -23.73 -20.72
N LYS A 10 -12.85 -23.89 -19.68
CA LYS A 10 -13.30 -24.35 -18.36
C LYS A 10 -14.14 -23.20 -17.79
N GLY A 11 -15.43 -23.45 -17.59
CA GLY A 11 -16.33 -22.46 -16.99
C GLY A 11 -15.86 -22.05 -15.59
N PRO A 12 -16.32 -20.89 -15.08
CA PRO A 12 -15.91 -20.39 -13.78
C PRO A 12 -16.21 -21.43 -12.69
N SER A 13 -15.24 -21.61 -11.80
CA SER A 13 -15.38 -22.48 -10.63
C SER A 13 -16.45 -21.97 -9.68
N GLU A 14 -16.91 -22.83 -8.78
CA GLU A 14 -17.95 -22.51 -7.80
C GLU A 14 -17.49 -21.37 -6.85
N GLU A 15 -16.22 -21.38 -6.47
CA GLU A 15 -15.58 -20.33 -5.65
C GLU A 15 -15.60 -18.96 -6.36
N GLN A 16 -15.34 -18.93 -7.68
CA GLN A 16 -15.40 -17.71 -8.47
C GLN A 16 -16.83 -17.16 -8.59
N ARG A 17 -17.84 -18.04 -8.60
CA ARG A 17 -19.24 -17.64 -8.61
C ARG A 17 -19.66 -17.05 -7.27
N GLN A 18 -19.29 -17.70 -6.17
CA GLN A 18 -19.55 -17.22 -4.82
C GLN A 18 -18.91 -15.85 -4.59
N PHE A 19 -17.65 -15.67 -5.01
CA PHE A 19 -16.97 -14.39 -4.89
C PHE A 19 -17.65 -13.28 -5.71
N ALA A 20 -18.05 -13.58 -6.95
CA ALA A 20 -18.79 -12.63 -7.79
C ALA A 20 -20.15 -12.24 -7.20
N GLU A 21 -20.85 -13.20 -6.57
CA GLU A 21 -22.14 -12.97 -5.93
C GLU A 21 -22.03 -12.08 -4.68
N VAL A 22 -21.02 -12.33 -3.84
CA VAL A 22 -20.72 -11.48 -2.67
C VAL A 22 -20.34 -10.06 -3.10
N PHE A 23 -19.52 -9.93 -4.14
CA PHE A 23 -19.10 -8.64 -4.67
C PHE A 23 -20.30 -7.86 -5.25
N ALA A 24 -21.18 -8.51 -6.00
CA ALA A 24 -22.41 -7.89 -6.52
C ALA A 24 -23.35 -7.43 -5.40
N ARG A 25 -23.45 -8.18 -4.31
CA ARG A 25 -24.25 -7.80 -3.13
C ARG A 25 -23.71 -6.56 -2.43
N MET A 26 -22.38 -6.40 -2.38
CA MET A 26 -21.72 -5.22 -1.81
C MET A 26 -21.86 -3.97 -2.69
N GLN A 27 -21.84 -4.11 -4.02
CA GLN A 27 -22.01 -2.98 -4.94
C GLN A 27 -23.37 -2.28 -4.81
N ASN A 28 -24.40 -2.99 -4.36
CA ASN A 28 -25.73 -2.42 -4.12
C ASN A 28 -25.89 -1.75 -2.74
N GLN A 29 -24.82 -1.68 -1.93
CA GLN A 29 -24.85 -1.03 -0.61
C GLN A 29 -24.31 0.42 -0.62
N VAL A 30 -24.13 1.04 -1.79
CA VAL A 30 -23.83 2.48 -1.86
C VAL A 30 -25.10 3.25 -1.45
N PRO A 31 -25.07 4.08 -0.39
CA PRO A 31 -26.22 4.91 -0.03
C PRO A 31 -26.58 5.82 -1.22
N GLN A 32 -27.78 5.68 -1.75
CA GLN A 32 -28.32 6.62 -2.73
C GLN A 32 -28.71 7.90 -2.00
N GLY A 33 -27.78 8.84 -1.91
CA GLY A 33 -27.97 10.02 -1.07
C GLY A 33 -27.03 11.17 -1.36
N LEU A 34 -26.81 11.50 -2.63
CA LEU A 34 -26.36 12.84 -3.01
C LEU A 34 -27.31 13.34 -4.09
N GLY A 35 -28.40 13.98 -3.63
CA GLY A 35 -29.30 14.69 -4.51
C GLY A 35 -28.51 15.75 -5.28
N ALA A 36 -28.60 15.70 -6.61
CA ALA A 36 -28.03 16.74 -7.46
C ALA A 36 -28.62 18.11 -7.05
N PRO A 37 -27.79 19.12 -6.74
CA PRO A 37 -28.31 20.43 -6.44
C PRO A 37 -28.95 21.02 -7.70
N ARG A 38 -30.24 21.35 -7.59
CA ARG A 38 -30.97 22.10 -8.61
C ARG A 38 -30.43 23.53 -8.59
N ALA A 39 -29.81 23.96 -9.68
CA ALA A 39 -29.28 25.31 -9.81
C ALA A 39 -30.41 26.34 -9.64
N THR A 40 -30.36 27.09 -8.54
CA THR A 40 -31.14 28.30 -8.31
C THR A 40 -30.12 29.40 -7.98
N PRO A 41 -30.04 30.49 -8.74
CA PRO A 41 -28.99 31.48 -8.56
C PRO A 41 -29.43 32.48 -7.50
N GLU A 42 -29.00 32.30 -6.25
CA GLU A 42 -29.26 33.28 -5.19
C GLU A 42 -28.01 33.59 -4.38
N HIS A 43 -27.59 34.86 -4.49
CA HIS A 43 -26.86 35.69 -3.55
C HIS A 43 -25.68 35.09 -2.76
N THR A 44 -24.47 35.44 -3.21
CA THR A 44 -23.20 35.21 -2.51
C THR A 44 -23.05 36.17 -1.33
N GLU A 45 -23.37 35.71 -0.13
CA GLU A 45 -22.68 36.14 1.09
C GLU A 45 -21.53 35.14 1.38
N PRO A 46 -20.38 35.57 1.92
CA PRO A 46 -19.23 34.68 2.10
C PRO A 46 -19.52 33.68 3.22
N VAL A 47 -20.05 32.52 2.86
CA VAL A 47 -20.16 31.37 3.74
C VAL A 47 -18.74 30.93 4.08
N ALA A 48 -18.33 31.11 5.33
CA ALA A 48 -17.12 30.51 5.86
C ALA A 48 -17.20 29.00 5.58
N VAL A 49 -16.24 28.48 4.80
CA VAL A 49 -16.11 27.06 4.51
C VAL A 49 -15.86 26.37 5.85
N VAL A 50 -16.93 25.88 6.48
CA VAL A 50 -16.83 24.95 7.60
C VAL A 50 -16.33 23.66 6.96
N ASP A 51 -15.05 23.37 7.17
CA ASP A 51 -14.44 22.10 6.77
C ASP A 51 -15.15 20.99 7.58
N ASP A 52 -16.09 20.29 6.95
CA ASP A 52 -16.85 19.16 7.49
C ASP A 52 -15.97 17.92 7.78
N PHE A 53 -14.65 17.99 7.55
CA PHE A 53 -13.75 16.92 7.96
C PHE A 53 -13.53 16.88 9.48
N LEU A 54 -13.34 15.66 10.01
CA LEU A 54 -12.91 15.45 11.40
C LEU A 54 -11.69 16.33 11.76
N PRO A 55 -11.55 16.76 13.02
CA PRO A 55 -10.35 17.45 13.49
C PRO A 55 -9.07 16.66 13.17
N PRO A 56 -7.96 17.31 12.79
CA PRO A 56 -6.71 16.64 12.39
C PRO A 56 -6.21 15.59 13.37
N GLU A 57 -6.46 15.77 14.67
CA GLU A 57 -6.05 14.87 15.75
C GLU A 57 -6.82 13.55 15.75
N LEU A 58 -8.00 13.52 15.13
CA LEU A 58 -8.87 12.35 15.01
C LEU A 58 -8.88 11.77 13.59
N ARG A 59 -8.23 12.44 12.63
CA ARG A 59 -8.01 11.86 11.29
C ARG A 59 -6.99 10.74 11.44
N VAL A 60 -7.27 9.60 10.82
CA VAL A 60 -6.24 8.57 10.61
C VAL A 60 -5.12 9.24 9.81
N PRO A 61 -3.89 9.37 10.34
CA PRO A 61 -2.81 10.00 9.61
C PRO A 61 -2.65 9.31 8.27
N SER A 62 -2.54 10.09 7.19
CA SER A 62 -2.21 9.47 5.91
C SER A 62 -0.89 8.73 6.07
N HIS A 63 -0.71 7.66 5.32
CA HIS A 63 0.52 6.86 5.41
C HIS A 63 1.80 7.68 5.17
N ASP A 64 1.69 8.84 4.51
CA ASP A 64 2.78 9.78 4.24
C ASP A 64 3.06 10.75 5.42
N GLN A 65 2.12 10.87 6.37
CA GLN A 65 2.21 11.73 7.56
C GLN A 65 2.84 11.00 8.76
N LEU A 66 2.94 9.67 8.70
CA LEU A 66 3.68 8.88 9.69
C LEU A 66 5.18 9.00 9.37
N GLY A 67 5.97 9.48 10.32
CA GLY A 67 7.42 9.62 10.17
C GLY A 67 8.09 8.27 9.88
N GLY A 68 8.25 7.94 8.60
CA GLY A 68 8.93 6.74 8.10
C GLY A 68 8.17 5.43 8.35
N LYS A 69 7.68 4.77 7.31
CA LYS A 69 7.15 3.39 7.44
C LYS A 69 8.30 2.39 7.32
N MET A 70 8.26 1.31 8.12
CA MET A 70 9.22 0.22 8.04
C MET A 70 8.53 -1.11 7.78
N MET A 71 9.17 -1.95 6.97
CA MET A 71 8.73 -3.31 6.71
C MET A 71 9.93 -4.26 6.64
N PRO A 72 9.97 -5.34 7.44
CA PRO A 72 10.96 -6.38 7.27
C PRO A 72 10.71 -7.17 5.98
N TRP A 73 11.78 -7.48 5.26
CA TRP A 73 11.78 -8.22 4.00
C TRP A 73 12.82 -9.35 4.07
N THR A 74 12.36 -10.51 4.52
CA THR A 74 13.22 -11.67 4.80
C THR A 74 13.69 -12.39 3.53
N GLN A 75 12.91 -12.31 2.45
CA GLN A 75 13.23 -12.91 1.16
C GLN A 75 14.23 -12.07 0.35
N PRO A 76 14.91 -12.64 -0.66
CA PRO A 76 15.74 -11.86 -1.58
C PRO A 76 14.92 -10.79 -2.29
N LEU A 77 15.43 -9.56 -2.33
CA LEU A 77 14.81 -8.48 -3.09
C LEU A 77 15.31 -8.57 -4.54
N VAL A 78 14.41 -8.85 -5.47
CA VAL A 78 14.73 -8.96 -6.91
C VAL A 78 14.02 -7.84 -7.65
N LEU A 79 14.80 -6.99 -8.31
CA LEU A 79 14.32 -5.84 -9.08
C LEU A 79 14.80 -6.01 -10.52
N ASP A 80 13.92 -5.87 -11.50
CA ASP A 80 14.16 -6.09 -12.95
C ASP A 80 15.05 -7.31 -13.28
N GLY A 81 14.93 -8.40 -12.52
CA GLY A 81 15.72 -9.62 -12.70
C GLY A 81 17.08 -9.66 -11.99
N GLU A 82 17.46 -8.58 -11.31
CA GLU A 82 18.69 -8.47 -10.52
C GLU A 82 18.42 -8.61 -9.03
N MET A 83 19.28 -9.36 -8.34
CA MET A 83 19.21 -9.50 -6.89
C MET A 83 19.89 -8.31 -6.23
N VAL A 84 19.15 -7.58 -5.40
CA VAL A 84 19.68 -6.44 -4.67
C VAL A 84 20.52 -6.95 -3.51
N ALA A 85 21.79 -6.58 -3.52
CA ALA A 85 22.75 -6.83 -2.46
C ALA A 85 23.18 -5.51 -1.81
N CYS A 86 23.63 -5.60 -0.56
CA CYS A 86 24.23 -4.48 0.16
C CYS A 86 25.56 -4.13 -0.49
N ALA A 87 25.71 -2.87 -0.88
CA ALA A 87 26.95 -2.37 -1.48
C ALA A 87 28.17 -2.52 -0.55
N GLU A 88 27.96 -2.56 0.77
CA GLU A 88 29.03 -2.63 1.77
C GLU A 88 29.36 -4.06 2.21
N CYS A 89 28.35 -4.87 2.56
CA CYS A 89 28.58 -6.22 3.11
C CYS A 89 28.16 -7.37 2.19
N GLY A 90 27.60 -7.08 1.01
CA GLY A 90 27.15 -8.11 0.06
C GLY A 90 25.92 -8.91 0.52
N ALA A 91 25.30 -8.58 1.65
CA ALA A 91 24.09 -9.24 2.11
C ALA A 91 22.93 -8.98 1.13
N TYR A 92 22.23 -10.03 0.70
CA TYR A 92 21.18 -9.97 -0.33
C TYR A 92 19.77 -10.30 0.19
N ARG A 93 19.64 -10.62 1.47
CA ARG A 93 18.39 -11.02 2.15
C ARG A 93 18.26 -10.32 3.50
N ASN A 94 17.10 -10.46 4.14
CA ASN A 94 16.82 -9.84 5.44
C ASN A 94 17.02 -8.31 5.41
N TRP A 95 16.36 -7.70 4.43
CA TRP A 95 16.31 -6.26 4.28
C TRP A 95 15.27 -5.67 5.21
N LEU A 96 15.54 -4.50 5.75
CA LEU A 96 14.53 -3.62 6.31
C LEU A 96 14.26 -2.52 5.30
N ILE A 97 13.04 -2.48 4.77
CA ILE A 97 12.62 -1.49 3.79
C ILE A 97 12.01 -0.31 4.55
N LEU A 98 12.57 0.87 4.36
CA LEU A 98 12.09 2.12 4.96
C LEU A 98 11.52 3.02 3.86
N SER A 99 10.29 3.49 4.04
CA SER A 99 9.68 4.49 3.18
C SER A 99 9.67 5.85 3.86
N THR A 100 10.40 6.81 3.31
CA THR A 100 10.53 8.18 3.85
C THR A 100 10.36 9.21 2.74
N ARG A 101 9.34 10.08 2.79
CA ARG A 101 9.15 11.22 1.87
C ARG A 101 9.43 10.86 0.40
N ASP A 102 8.75 9.83 -0.10
CA ASP A 102 8.90 9.29 -1.46
C ASP A 102 10.23 8.63 -1.84
N GLN A 103 11.05 8.33 -0.84
CA GLN A 103 12.30 7.60 -1.03
C GLN A 103 12.22 6.27 -0.29
N ILE A 104 12.65 5.21 -0.99
CA ILE A 104 12.80 3.90 -0.40
C ILE A 104 14.27 3.68 -0.04
N TRP A 105 14.50 3.30 1.21
CA TRP A 105 15.79 2.93 1.74
C TRP A 105 15.79 1.46 2.14
N LEU A 106 16.90 0.78 1.88
CA LEU A 106 17.13 -0.60 2.27
C LEU A 106 18.22 -0.62 3.33
N ARG A 107 17.89 -1.16 4.50
CA ARG A 107 18.85 -1.38 5.58
C ARG A 107 19.14 -2.87 5.74
N CYS A 108 20.40 -3.26 5.68
CA CYS A 108 20.77 -4.66 5.91
C CYS A 108 20.85 -4.96 7.42
N ARG A 109 20.97 -6.24 7.78
CA ARG A 109 21.13 -6.66 9.18
C ARG A 109 22.42 -6.16 9.85
N ALA A 110 23.46 -5.86 9.07
CA ALA A 110 24.69 -5.25 9.57
C ALA A 110 24.56 -3.75 9.87
N GLY A 111 23.43 -3.13 9.50
CA GLY A 111 23.14 -1.73 9.76
C GLY A 111 23.43 -0.76 8.61
N HIS A 112 24.05 -1.23 7.52
CA HIS A 112 24.28 -0.41 6.32
C HIS A 112 22.97 -0.02 5.66
N GLN A 113 22.88 1.23 5.20
CA GLN A 113 21.71 1.79 4.53
C GLN A 113 22.08 2.18 3.10
N GLN A 114 21.24 1.79 2.14
CA GLN A 114 21.36 2.20 0.75
C GLN A 114 20.02 2.68 0.21
N GLN A 115 20.06 3.73 -0.59
CA GLN A 115 18.86 4.24 -1.26
C GLN A 115 18.56 3.37 -2.48
N GLU A 116 17.33 2.88 -2.59
CA GLU A 116 16.87 2.15 -3.76
C GLU A 116 15.94 3.03 -4.60
N ARG A 117 16.41 3.43 -5.79
CA ARG A 117 15.69 4.35 -6.68
C ARG A 117 14.69 3.65 -7.61
N ARG A 118 14.80 2.33 -7.73
CA ARG A 118 13.88 1.51 -8.54
C ARG A 118 12.57 1.24 -7.80
N LEU A 119 12.53 1.52 -6.50
CA LEU A 119 11.37 1.36 -5.66
C LEU A 119 10.78 2.72 -5.29
N ASP A 120 9.46 2.81 -5.35
CA ASP A 120 8.69 3.99 -4.96
C ASP A 120 7.75 3.68 -3.78
N THR A 121 7.15 4.71 -3.21
CA THR A 121 6.14 4.57 -2.15
C THR A 121 4.97 3.70 -2.60
N ALA A 122 4.62 3.73 -3.88
CA ALA A 122 3.54 2.91 -4.42
C ALA A 122 3.86 1.42 -4.36
N TRP A 123 5.11 1.03 -4.67
CA TRP A 123 5.61 -0.33 -4.50
C TRP A 123 5.59 -0.74 -3.03
N TYR A 124 6.09 0.13 -2.16
CA TYR A 124 6.08 -0.12 -0.72
C TYR A 124 4.66 -0.41 -0.24
N ASN A 125 3.69 0.42 -0.62
CA ASN A 125 2.30 0.27 -0.21
C ASN A 125 1.63 -1.00 -0.75
N ARG A 126 1.99 -1.46 -1.96
CA ARG A 126 1.47 -2.71 -2.54
C ARG A 126 2.05 -3.94 -1.85
N ASN A 127 3.29 -3.85 -1.39
CA ASN A 127 4.04 -4.97 -0.84
C ASN A 127 4.02 -5.02 0.69
N SER A 128 3.69 -3.91 1.34
CA SER A 128 3.51 -3.83 2.79
C SER A 128 2.26 -4.60 3.21
N GLY A 129 2.47 -5.62 4.05
CA GLY A 129 1.39 -6.29 4.76
C GLY A 129 0.82 -5.42 5.90
N PRO A 130 -0.21 -5.93 6.60
CA PRO A 130 -0.68 -5.33 7.84
C PRO A 130 0.49 -5.12 8.81
N ALA A 131 0.53 -3.97 9.48
CA ALA A 131 1.53 -3.72 10.51
C ALA A 131 1.36 -4.76 11.63
N ASP A 132 2.44 -5.44 11.98
CA ASP A 132 2.51 -6.42 13.06
C ASP A 132 2.62 -5.75 14.43
N ALA A 133 3.25 -4.57 14.49
CA ALA A 133 3.37 -3.76 15.69
C ALA A 133 3.48 -2.26 15.39
N THR A 134 3.01 -1.44 16.33
CA THR A 134 3.24 0.02 16.34
C THR A 134 4.24 0.33 17.45
N HIS A 135 5.35 0.96 17.11
CA HIS A 135 6.39 1.34 18.06
C HIS A 135 6.44 2.86 18.25
N ALA A 136 6.74 3.30 19.47
CA ALA A 136 6.81 4.72 19.82
C ALA A 136 8.05 5.42 19.24
N THR A 137 9.13 4.68 18.99
CA THR A 137 10.38 5.23 18.44
C THR A 137 10.94 4.35 17.31
N PHE A 138 11.75 4.97 16.45
CA PHE A 138 12.51 4.31 15.39
C PHE A 138 13.43 3.22 15.94
N GLU A 139 14.14 3.50 17.03
CA GLU A 139 15.06 2.56 17.68
C GLU A 139 14.34 1.36 18.30
N ASP A 140 13.15 1.56 18.88
CA ASP A 140 12.34 0.47 19.40
C ASP A 140 11.85 -0.45 18.28
N CYS A 141 11.50 0.11 17.12
CA CYS A 141 11.14 -0.65 15.93
C CYS A 141 12.33 -1.49 15.43
N LEU A 142 13.53 -0.91 15.34
CA LEU A 142 14.73 -1.67 14.97
C LEU A 142 15.01 -2.83 15.93
N ARG A 143 14.89 -2.59 17.23
CA ARG A 143 15.12 -3.62 18.25
C ARG A 143 14.12 -4.76 18.13
N HIS A 144 12.84 -4.45 17.89
CA HIS A 144 11.79 -5.45 17.67
C HIS A 144 12.08 -6.30 16.44
N LEU A 145 12.57 -5.68 15.36
CA LEU A 145 12.88 -6.34 14.09
C LEU A 145 14.27 -7.02 14.08
N GLY A 146 15.04 -6.92 15.17
CA GLY A 146 16.34 -7.58 15.34
C GLY A 146 17.47 -6.93 14.53
N HIS A 147 17.46 -5.60 14.48
CA HIS A 147 18.27 -4.73 13.62
C HIS A 147 19.04 -3.65 14.37
#